data_AF-A0AAD8CYJ1-F1
#
_entry.id   AF-A0AAD8CYJ1-F1
#
_cell.length_a   1.000
_cell.length_b   1.000
_cell.length_c   1.000
_cell.angle_alpha   90.00
_cell.angle_beta   90.00
_cell.angle_gamma   90.00
#
_symmetry.space_group_name_H-M   'P 1'
#
loop_
_entity.id
_entity.type
_entity.pdbx_description
1 polymer ?
#
loop_
_entity_poly.entity_id
_entity_poly.type
_entity_poly.pdbx_seq_one_letter_code
_entity_poly.pdbx_strand_id
1 'polypeptide(L)'
;MNKPSYLSYPAIVTIPGQYSKLRNQWDNHYYEAHRNSVKKVKAVVDNKAPRTYLHFHIKMKKMQMEQERLAAIERDNRLLIEKMAHIMSTTGCVENWNDYESKSLNIGLRHRELVKITLENHAILRRINNQKPIYNHNKWIDNFQVGNLDILFYWLKMRVP
;
A
#
# COMPACT_ATOMS: atom_id res chain seq x y z
N MET A 1 -20.53 54.08 -58.79
CA MET A 1 -21.07 53.83 -57.44
C MET A 1 -22.59 53.94 -57.50
N ASN A 2 -23.30 52.80 -57.48
CA ASN A 2 -24.76 52.78 -57.51
C ASN A 2 -25.28 53.12 -56.12
N LYS A 3 -25.92 54.28 -55.96
CA LYS A 3 -26.57 54.66 -54.71
C LYS A 3 -27.73 53.69 -54.48
N PRO A 4 -27.78 52.97 -53.36
CA PRO A 4 -28.93 52.14 -53.09
C PRO A 4 -30.12 53.01 -52.69
N SER A 5 -31.21 52.90 -53.44
CA SER A 5 -32.50 53.54 -53.19
C SER A 5 -33.23 52.83 -52.05
N TYR A 6 -32.76 52.98 -50.82
CA TYR A 6 -33.46 52.44 -49.65
C TYR A 6 -34.25 53.56 -48.97
N LEU A 7 -35.58 53.36 -48.96
CA LEU A 7 -36.52 53.93 -48.00
C LEU A 7 -36.61 55.46 -47.94
N SER A 8 -37.35 56.02 -48.88
CA SER A 8 -38.34 57.04 -48.51
C SER A 8 -39.45 56.99 -49.55
N TYR A 9 -40.70 56.90 -49.10
CA TYR A 9 -41.80 57.22 -49.99
C TYR A 9 -41.52 58.60 -50.57
N PRO A 10 -41.57 58.80 -51.89
CA PRO A 10 -41.50 60.16 -52.41
C PRO A 10 -42.70 60.90 -51.83
N ALA A 11 -42.46 61.74 -50.82
CA ALA A 11 -43.47 62.66 -50.34
C ALA A 11 -43.76 63.57 -51.53
N ILE A 12 -44.92 63.37 -52.16
CA ILE A 12 -45.34 64.23 -53.26
C ILE A 12 -45.53 65.61 -52.61
N VAL A 13 -44.60 66.54 -52.84
CA VAL A 13 -44.66 67.87 -52.25
C VAL A 13 -45.78 68.64 -52.96
N THR A 14 -46.80 69.10 -52.21
CA THR A 14 -47.91 69.88 -52.79
C THR A 14 -47.94 71.33 -52.34
N ILE A 15 -48.37 72.16 -53.29
CA ILE A 15 -48.90 73.50 -53.09
C ILE A 15 -50.23 73.38 -52.31
N PRO A 16 -50.51 74.25 -51.33
CA PRO A 16 -51.75 74.20 -50.55
C PRO A 16 -52.99 74.33 -51.45
N GLY A 17 -53.93 73.38 -51.36
CA GLY A 17 -55.24 73.45 -52.01
C GLY A 17 -55.63 72.28 -52.94
N GLN A 18 -54.70 71.39 -53.32
CA GLN A 18 -55.00 70.21 -54.15
C GLN A 18 -55.10 68.92 -53.30
N TYR A 19 -56.24 68.72 -52.64
CA TYR A 19 -56.59 67.46 -51.97
C TYR A 19 -57.57 66.66 -52.85
N SER A 20 -57.04 65.82 -53.73
CA SER A 20 -57.85 64.94 -54.60
C SER A 20 -57.97 63.53 -53.99
N LYS A 21 -59.17 62.92 -54.00
CA LYS A 21 -59.40 61.54 -53.53
C LYS A 21 -58.50 60.52 -54.22
N LEU A 22 -58.20 60.73 -55.51
CA LEU A 22 -57.29 59.89 -56.30
C LEU A 22 -55.87 59.90 -55.73
N ARG A 23 -55.43 61.02 -55.16
CA ARG A 23 -54.10 61.15 -54.59
C ARG A 23 -53.94 60.35 -53.30
N ASN A 24 -54.91 60.43 -52.39
CA ASN A 24 -54.92 59.61 -51.19
C ASN A 24 -54.86 58.11 -51.53
N GLN A 25 -55.52 57.70 -52.63
CA GLN A 25 -55.48 56.32 -53.09
C GLN A 25 -54.08 55.92 -53.59
N TRP A 26 -53.38 56.81 -54.29
CA TRP A 26 -52.02 56.58 -54.78
C TRP A 26 -51.02 56.56 -53.62
N ASP A 27 -51.10 57.53 -52.71
CA ASP A 27 -50.26 57.60 -51.51
C ASP A 27 -50.42 56.35 -50.65
N ASN A 28 -51.66 55.87 -50.46
CA ASN A 28 -51.94 54.62 -49.75
C ASN A 28 -51.37 53.40 -50.49
N HIS A 29 -51.52 53.32 -51.81
CA HIS A 29 -50.97 52.22 -52.60
C HIS A 29 -49.44 52.14 -52.50
N TYR A 30 -48.75 53.30 -52.63
CA TYR A 30 -47.30 53.35 -52.43
C TYR A 30 -46.91 53.01 -50.99
N TYR A 31 -47.67 53.51 -50.01
CA TYR A 31 -47.52 53.18 -48.59
C TYR A 31 -47.53 51.67 -48.34
N GLU A 32 -48.56 50.99 -48.84
CA GLU A 32 -48.68 49.54 -48.68
C GLU A 32 -47.57 48.78 -49.41
N ALA A 33 -47.19 49.20 -50.62
CA ALA A 33 -46.13 48.57 -51.40
C ALA A 33 -44.78 48.56 -50.64
N HIS A 34 -44.38 49.69 -50.06
CA HIS A 34 -43.16 49.74 -49.25
C HIS A 34 -43.29 48.97 -47.95
N ARG A 35 -44.44 49.05 -47.23
CA ARG A 35 -44.64 48.25 -46.01
C ARG A 35 -44.51 46.76 -46.32
N ASN A 36 -45.00 46.31 -47.47
CA ASN A 36 -44.82 44.95 -47.96
C ASN A 36 -43.36 44.64 -48.28
N SER A 37 -42.62 45.57 -48.91
CA SER A 37 -41.17 45.39 -49.12
C SER A 37 -40.40 45.30 -47.80
N VAL A 38 -40.64 46.19 -46.85
CA VAL A 38 -40.01 46.17 -45.52
C VAL A 38 -40.28 44.86 -44.78
N LYS A 39 -41.53 44.35 -44.84
CA LYS A 39 -41.88 43.04 -44.25
C LYS A 39 -41.17 41.86 -44.94
N LYS A 40 -40.88 41.95 -46.24
CA LYS A 40 -40.25 40.88 -47.03
C LYS A 40 -38.72 40.89 -46.95
N VAL A 41 -38.11 42.02 -46.60
CA VAL A 41 -36.65 42.13 -46.47
C VAL A 41 -36.17 41.23 -45.33
N LYS A 42 -35.23 40.33 -45.64
CA LYS A 42 -34.56 39.49 -44.64
C LYS A 42 -33.47 40.29 -43.93
N ALA A 43 -33.25 40.01 -42.65
CA ALA A 43 -32.12 40.59 -41.92
C ALA A 43 -30.80 40.23 -42.60
N VAL A 44 -29.94 41.22 -42.82
CA VAL A 44 -28.62 41.06 -43.45
C VAL A 44 -27.61 40.44 -42.46
N VAL A 45 -27.82 40.68 -41.17
CA VAL A 45 -26.96 40.20 -40.09
C VAL A 45 -27.64 39.03 -39.39
N ASP A 46 -26.91 37.92 -39.22
CA ASP A 46 -27.37 36.80 -38.42
C ASP A 46 -27.31 37.19 -36.92
N ASN A 47 -28.47 37.17 -36.27
CA ASN A 47 -28.62 37.43 -34.84
C ASN A 47 -28.90 36.15 -34.05
N LYS A 48 -28.67 34.97 -34.62
CA LYS A 48 -28.85 33.70 -33.90
C LYS A 48 -27.76 33.52 -32.84
N ALA A 49 -28.14 32.83 -31.76
CA ALA A 49 -27.18 32.43 -30.75
C ALA A 49 -26.11 31.51 -31.36
N PRO A 50 -24.82 31.71 -31.03
CA PRO A 50 -23.76 30.83 -31.50
C PRO A 50 -23.96 29.40 -31.01
N ARG A 51 -23.42 28.43 -31.76
CA ARG A 51 -23.54 27.01 -31.42
C ARG A 51 -22.82 26.71 -30.11
N THR A 52 -23.54 26.13 -29.15
CA THR A 52 -22.95 25.64 -27.91
C THR A 52 -22.20 24.34 -28.16
N TYR A 53 -20.94 24.25 -27.71
CA TYR A 53 -20.19 23.00 -27.72
C TYR A 53 -20.11 22.38 -26.32
N LEU A 54 -20.30 21.06 -26.26
CA LEU A 54 -20.33 20.32 -25.00
C LEU A 54 -18.98 20.33 -24.28
N HIS A 55 -17.87 20.35 -25.02
CA HIS A 55 -16.51 20.35 -24.46
C HIS A 55 -16.17 21.62 -23.66
N PHE A 56 -16.89 22.74 -23.86
CA PHE A 56 -16.75 23.93 -23.01
C PHE A 56 -17.40 23.74 -21.63
N HIS A 57 -18.47 22.95 -21.57
CA HIS A 57 -19.25 22.72 -20.36
C HIS A 57 -18.74 21.50 -19.59
N ILE A 58 -18.17 20.52 -20.32
CA ILE A 58 -17.66 19.27 -19.76
C ILE A 58 -16.15 19.18 -20.00
N LYS A 59 -15.39 19.26 -18.90
CA LYS A 59 -13.94 19.06 -18.91
C LYS A 59 -13.60 17.57 -18.90
N MET A 60 -13.69 16.92 -20.07
CA MET A 60 -13.49 15.47 -20.20
C MET A 60 -12.15 15.00 -19.62
N LYS A 61 -11.04 15.71 -19.88
CA LYS A 61 -9.72 15.33 -19.34
C LYS A 61 -9.65 15.39 -17.81
N LYS A 62 -10.33 16.37 -17.19
CA LYS A 62 -10.41 16.47 -15.73
C LYS A 62 -11.16 15.27 -15.14
N MET A 63 -12.28 14.89 -15.75
CA MET A 63 -13.06 13.72 -15.32
C MET A 63 -12.26 12.42 -15.47
N GLN A 64 -11.57 12.25 -16.59
CA GLN A 64 -10.70 11.11 -16.83
C GLN A 64 -9.59 11.01 -15.78
N MET A 65 -8.88 12.11 -15.49
CA MET A 65 -7.80 12.10 -14.50
C MET A 65 -8.31 11.75 -13.10
N GLU A 66 -9.51 12.21 -12.72
CA GLU A 66 -10.09 11.83 -11.43
C GLU A 66 -10.44 10.35 -11.39
N GLN A 67 -11.01 9.79 -12.46
CA GLN A 67 -11.28 8.35 -12.55
C GLN A 67 -9.99 7.53 -12.47
N GLU A 68 -8.93 7.93 -13.18
CA GLU A 68 -7.62 7.27 -13.12
C GLU A 68 -7.00 7.35 -11.72
N ARG A 69 -7.11 8.49 -11.05
CA ARG A 69 -6.66 8.69 -9.66
C ARG A 69 -7.40 7.77 -8.69
N LEU A 70 -8.73 7.70 -8.80
CA LEU A 70 -9.57 6.83 -7.96
C LEU A 70 -9.26 5.35 -8.21
N ALA A 71 -9.08 4.94 -9.47
CA ALA A 71 -8.71 3.57 -9.81
C ALA A 71 -7.32 3.18 -9.27
N ALA A 72 -6.38 4.12 -9.22
CA ALA A 72 -5.08 3.90 -8.58
C ALA A 72 -5.22 3.67 -7.07
N ILE A 73 -5.94 4.56 -6.39
CA ILE A 73 -6.21 4.42 -4.95
C ILE A 73 -6.90 3.10 -4.63
N GLU A 74 -7.88 2.69 -5.43
CA GLU A 74 -8.60 1.43 -5.20
C GLU A 74 -7.69 0.21 -5.37
N ARG A 75 -6.84 0.19 -6.40
CA ARG A 75 -5.84 -0.87 -6.57
C ARG A 75 -4.87 -0.94 -5.40
N ASP A 76 -4.36 0.21 -4.96
CA ASP A 76 -3.39 0.28 -3.87
C ASP A 76 -4.04 -0.17 -2.54
N ASN A 77 -5.29 0.21 -2.30
CA ASN A 77 -6.05 -0.25 -1.13
C ASN A 77 -6.28 -1.77 -1.16
N ARG A 78 -6.61 -2.36 -2.31
CA ARG A 78 -6.75 -3.82 -2.45
C ARG A 78 -5.44 -4.53 -2.14
N LEU A 79 -4.33 -4.05 -2.70
CA LEU A 79 -3.00 -4.61 -2.44
C LEU A 79 -2.60 -4.49 -0.96
N LEU A 80 -2.94 -3.37 -0.33
CA LEU A 80 -2.69 -3.15 1.09
C LEU A 80 -3.45 -4.17 1.94
N ILE A 81 -4.74 -4.35 1.67
CA ILE A 81 -5.59 -5.31 2.39
C ILE A 81 -5.06 -6.74 2.20
N GLU A 82 -4.67 -7.10 0.99
CA GLU A 82 -4.08 -8.42 0.69
C GLU A 82 -2.79 -8.65 1.51
N LYS A 83 -1.89 -7.67 1.54
CA LYS A 83 -0.66 -7.75 2.34
C LYS A 83 -0.93 -7.81 3.83
N MET A 84 -1.88 -7.00 4.32
CA MET A 84 -2.29 -7.05 5.73
C MET A 84 -2.89 -8.40 6.07
N ALA A 85 -3.77 -8.94 5.24
CA ALA A 85 -4.36 -10.26 5.43
C ALA A 85 -3.28 -11.36 5.45
N HIS A 86 -2.27 -11.28 4.57
CA HIS A 86 -1.14 -12.20 4.57
C HIS A 86 -0.27 -12.10 5.83
N ILE A 87 0.00 -10.89 6.32
CA ILE A 87 0.72 -10.67 7.58
C ILE A 87 -0.11 -11.15 8.77
N MET A 88 -1.43 -10.93 8.76
CA MET A 88 -2.32 -11.37 9.84
C MET A 88 -2.52 -12.89 9.85
N SER A 89 -2.50 -13.54 8.68
CA SER A 89 -2.62 -15.00 8.58
C SER A 89 -1.32 -15.70 8.94
N THR A 90 -0.17 -15.05 8.75
CA THR A 90 1.14 -15.59 9.11
C THR A 90 1.50 -15.16 10.53
N THR A 91 1.68 -16.10 11.46
CA THR A 91 2.24 -15.82 12.79
C THR A 91 3.73 -15.45 12.66
N GLY A 92 4.03 -14.21 12.25
CA GLY A 92 5.33 -13.56 12.32
C GLY A 92 6.54 -14.48 12.20
N CYS A 93 6.72 -15.19 11.08
CA CYS A 93 7.98 -15.85 10.79
C CYS A 93 8.99 -14.77 10.41
N VAL A 94 9.60 -14.16 11.42
CA VAL A 94 10.77 -13.32 11.23
C VAL A 94 11.92 -14.28 10.97
N GLU A 95 12.26 -14.51 9.70
CA GLU A 95 13.43 -15.30 9.29
C GLU A 95 14.77 -14.62 9.63
N ASN A 96 14.80 -13.78 10.67
CA ASN A 96 16.02 -13.19 11.21
C ASN A 96 16.75 -14.18 12.12
N TRP A 97 16.91 -15.42 11.67
CA TRP A 97 17.95 -16.27 12.21
C TRP A 97 19.23 -15.85 11.51
N ASN A 98 19.82 -14.79 12.04
CA ASN A 98 21.14 -14.36 11.59
C ASN A 98 22.14 -15.42 12.09
N ASP A 99 22.38 -16.44 11.27
CA ASP A 99 23.33 -17.53 11.55
C ASP A 99 24.77 -17.02 11.38
N TYR A 100 25.10 -15.96 12.10
CA TYR A 100 26.41 -15.34 12.06
C TYR A 100 27.33 -16.16 12.96
N GLU A 101 28.20 -16.97 12.35
CA GLU A 101 29.30 -17.58 13.09
C GLU A 101 30.14 -16.48 13.74
N SER A 102 30.17 -16.44 15.08
CA SER A 102 31.01 -15.51 15.82
C SER A 102 32.49 -15.83 15.59
N LYS A 103 33.12 -15.10 14.67
CA LYS A 103 34.55 -15.24 14.35
C LYS A 103 35.39 -14.61 15.47
N SER A 104 35.58 -15.35 16.56
CA SER A 104 36.56 -14.96 17.59
C SER A 104 37.97 -15.30 17.12
N LEU A 105 38.87 -14.32 17.14
CA LEU A 105 40.29 -14.52 16.81
C LEU A 105 40.95 -15.61 17.70
N ASN A 106 40.39 -15.86 18.88
CA ASN A 106 40.88 -16.83 19.86
C ASN A 106 40.32 -18.25 19.68
N ILE A 107 39.49 -18.51 18.65
CA ILE A 107 38.85 -19.82 18.47
C ILE A 107 39.89 -20.95 18.27
N GLY A 108 40.96 -20.68 17.52
CA GLY A 108 42.04 -21.65 17.31
C GLY A 108 42.82 -21.97 18.59
N LEU A 109 43.07 -20.96 19.44
CA LEU A 109 43.71 -21.15 20.74
C LEU A 109 42.81 -21.96 21.68
N ARG A 110 41.52 -21.61 21.75
CA ARG A 110 40.54 -22.33 22.56
C ARG A 110 40.41 -23.79 22.13
N HIS A 111 40.38 -24.07 20.82
CA HIS A 111 40.31 -25.43 20.30
C HIS A 111 41.56 -26.25 20.67
N ARG A 112 42.76 -25.67 20.55
CA ARG A 112 44.00 -26.35 20.95
C ARG A 112 44.02 -26.65 22.44
N GLU A 113 43.59 -25.72 23.27
CA GLU A 113 43.53 -25.93 24.72
C GLU A 113 42.49 -27.01 25.09
N LEU A 114 41.32 -27.01 24.44
CA LEU A 114 40.33 -28.08 24.61
C LEU A 114 40.90 -29.46 24.24
N VAL A 115 41.63 -29.57 23.12
CA VAL A 115 42.28 -30.83 22.72
C VAL A 115 43.33 -31.25 23.75
N LYS A 116 44.13 -30.31 24.26
CA LYS A 116 45.13 -30.61 25.29
C LYS A 116 44.49 -31.12 26.58
N ILE A 117 43.48 -30.41 27.09
CA ILE A 117 42.75 -30.79 28.30
C ILE A 117 42.08 -32.16 28.13
N THR A 118 41.47 -32.43 26.97
CA THR A 118 40.81 -33.72 26.73
C THR A 118 41.81 -34.89 26.69
N LEU A 119 42.99 -34.70 26.11
CA LEU A 119 44.06 -35.71 26.11
C LEU A 119 44.62 -35.95 27.52
N GLU A 120 44.85 -34.89 28.29
CA GLU A 120 45.30 -34.97 29.68
C GLU A 120 44.28 -35.70 30.56
N ASN A 121 43.00 -35.35 30.43
CA ASN A 121 41.90 -36.03 31.12
C ASN A 121 41.85 -37.53 30.75
N HIS A 122 42.01 -37.86 29.47
CA HIS A 122 42.09 -39.27 29.03
C HIS A 122 43.27 -40.01 29.65
N ALA A 123 44.44 -39.35 29.76
CA ALA A 123 45.61 -39.93 30.40
C ALA A 123 45.38 -40.18 31.90
N ILE A 124 44.75 -39.23 32.60
CA ILE A 124 44.37 -39.37 34.01
C ILE A 124 43.39 -40.52 34.18
N LEU A 125 42.33 -40.58 33.38
CA LEU A 125 41.34 -41.67 33.43
C LEU A 125 41.99 -43.03 33.21
N ARG A 126 42.90 -43.16 32.24
CA ARG A 126 43.66 -44.40 32.04
C ARG A 126 44.49 -44.78 33.26
N ARG A 127 45.14 -43.82 33.93
CA ARG A 127 45.90 -44.07 35.16
C ARG A 127 44.99 -44.53 36.29
N ILE A 128 43.85 -43.87 36.49
CA ILE A 128 42.86 -44.24 37.52
C ILE A 128 42.36 -45.66 37.27
N ASN A 129 41.97 -45.98 36.04
CA ASN A 129 41.45 -47.30 35.70
C ASN A 129 42.50 -48.42 35.83
N ASN A 130 43.76 -48.13 35.49
CA ASN A 130 44.84 -49.12 35.58
C ASN A 130 45.41 -49.24 37.00
N GLN A 131 45.14 -48.27 37.89
CA GLN A 131 45.62 -48.30 39.25
C GLN A 131 44.87 -49.40 40.02
N LYS A 132 45.63 -50.36 40.54
CA LYS A 132 45.05 -51.39 41.43
C LYS A 132 44.58 -50.73 42.72
N PRO A 133 43.38 -51.07 43.22
CA PRO A 133 42.92 -50.57 44.50
C PRO A 133 43.88 -51.05 45.60
N ILE A 134 44.44 -50.11 46.36
CA ILE A 134 45.35 -50.39 47.49
C ILE A 134 44.56 -51.11 48.60
N TYR A 135 43.29 -50.77 48.75
CA TYR A 135 42.39 -51.36 49.73
C TYR A 135 41.50 -52.41 49.08
N ASN A 136 41.55 -53.64 49.59
CA ASN A 136 40.62 -54.69 49.22
C ASN A 136 39.39 -54.61 50.14
N HIS A 137 38.30 -54.04 49.62
CA HIS A 137 37.06 -53.85 50.39
C HIS A 137 36.44 -55.17 50.86
N ASN A 138 36.64 -56.27 50.14
CA ASN A 138 36.17 -57.60 50.58
C ASN A 138 36.88 -58.03 51.86
N LYS A 139 38.22 -57.86 51.93
CA LYS A 139 38.98 -58.14 53.17
C LYS A 139 38.51 -57.28 54.35
N TRP A 140 38.06 -56.06 54.09
CA TRP A 140 37.57 -55.16 55.14
C TRP A 140 36.20 -55.59 55.65
N ILE A 141 35.33 -56.04 54.75
CA ILE A 141 34.02 -56.61 55.10
C ILE A 141 34.22 -57.90 55.90
N ASP A 142 35.11 -58.78 55.46
CA ASP A 142 35.43 -60.03 56.17
C ASP A 142 35.96 -59.73 57.58
N ASN A 143 36.95 -58.84 57.71
CA ASN A 143 37.48 -58.43 59.01
C ASN A 143 36.42 -57.77 59.90
N PHE A 144 35.51 -56.98 59.33
CA PHE A 144 34.41 -56.37 60.06
C PHE A 144 33.41 -57.41 60.56
N GLN A 145 33.07 -58.40 59.73
CA GLN A 145 32.19 -59.51 60.12
C GLN A 145 32.82 -60.40 61.20
N VAL A 146 34.11 -60.73 61.07
CA VAL A 146 34.86 -61.49 62.09
C VAL A 146 34.92 -60.71 63.40
N GLY A 147 35.24 -59.41 63.36
CA GLY A 147 35.22 -58.56 64.55
C GLY A 147 33.83 -58.45 65.20
N ASN A 148 32.76 -58.41 64.39
CA ASN A 148 31.39 -58.40 64.89
C ASN A 148 31.02 -59.72 65.57
N LEU A 149 31.42 -60.86 64.97
CA LEU A 149 31.24 -62.18 65.56
C LEU A 149 32.08 -62.36 66.82
N ASP A 150 33.31 -61.84 66.88
CA ASP A 150 34.15 -61.86 68.08
C ASP A 150 33.54 -61.01 69.20
N ILE A 151 32.99 -59.83 68.88
CA ILE A 151 32.28 -58.99 69.85
C ILE A 151 31.01 -59.70 70.34
N LEU A 152 30.21 -60.27 69.43
CA LEU A 152 29.00 -61.02 69.79
C LEU A 152 29.34 -62.26 70.62
N PHE A 153 30.42 -62.97 70.29
CA PHE A 153 30.91 -64.13 71.04
C PHE A 153 31.44 -63.72 72.42
N TYR A 154 32.18 -62.60 72.52
CA TYR A 154 32.62 -62.02 73.79
C TYR A 154 31.44 -61.62 74.67
N TRP A 155 30.42 -60.98 74.09
CA TRP A 155 29.17 -60.65 74.76
C TRP A 155 28.37 -61.89 75.18
N LEU A 156 28.33 -62.95 74.36
CA LEU A 156 27.65 -64.20 74.68
C LEU A 156 28.37 -64.94 75.82
N LYS A 157 29.71 -64.94 75.80
CA LYS A 157 30.56 -65.53 76.84
C LYS A 157 30.51 -64.75 78.16
N MET A 158 30.22 -63.45 78.12
CA MET A 158 29.90 -62.63 79.30
C MET A 158 28.43 -62.75 79.77
N ARG A 159 27.55 -63.41 79.00
CA ARG A 159 26.09 -63.48 79.25
C ARG A 159 25.60 -64.83 79.81
N VAL A 160 26.49 -65.79 80.00
CA VAL A 160 26.16 -67.07 80.66
C VAL A 160 26.96 -67.12 81.97
N PRO A 161 26.29 -67.37 83.11
CA PRO A 161 26.44 -66.60 84.35
C PRO A 161 27.77 -66.77 85.10
#